data_AF-A0A1C7DVJ8-F1
#
_entry.id   AF-A0A1C7DVJ8-F1
#
_cell.length_a   1.000
_cell.length_b   1.000
_cell.length_c   1.000
_cell.angle_alpha   90.00
_cell.angle_beta   90.00
_cell.angle_gamma   90.00
#
_symmetry.space_group_name_H-M   'P 1'
#
loop_
_entity.id
_entity.type
_entity.pdbx_description
1 polymer ?
#
loop_
_entity_poly.entity_id
_entity_poly.type
_entity_poly.pdbx_seq_one_letter_code
_entity_poly.pdbx_strand_id
1 'polypeptide(L)' 'MRKIQGLSKLVSYLESVGYPMTAEEITDLMLKRKIPHRKAYQDIIIFNLEHIDWWIAEQRKQQSNEYT' A
#
# COMPACT_ATOMS: atom_id res chain seq x y z
N MET A 1 11.58 -11.10 2.87
CA MET A 1 10.13 -10.98 2.61
C MET A 1 9.35 -10.73 3.88
N ARG A 2 9.31 -9.46 4.33
CA ARG A 2 8.45 -9.06 5.46
C ARG A 2 7.00 -8.96 4.97
N LYS A 3 6.06 -9.55 5.69
CA LYS A 3 4.64 -9.55 5.32
C LYS A 3 3.81 -9.04 6.48
N ILE A 4 2.77 -8.30 6.15
CA ILE A 4 1.73 -7.89 7.09
C ILE A 4 0.38 -8.38 6.59
N GLN A 5 -0.51 -8.66 7.53
CA GLN A 5 -1.85 -9.15 7.27
C GLN A 5 -2.87 -8.11 7.70
N GLY A 6 -3.83 -7.86 6.82
CA GLY A 6 -4.95 -6.97 7.10
C GLY A 6 -4.65 -5.49 6.89
N LEU A 7 -5.73 -4.76 6.64
CA LEU A 7 -5.71 -3.34 6.28
C LEU A 7 -5.17 -2.45 7.41
N SER A 8 -5.57 -2.73 8.66
CA SER A 8 -5.12 -1.97 9.83
C SER A 8 -3.61 -1.97 10.01
N LYS A 9 -2.96 -3.12 9.78
CA LYS A 9 -1.49 -3.23 9.82
C LYS A 9 -0.82 -2.44 8.70
N LEU A 10 -1.46 -2.37 7.52
CA LEU A 10 -0.92 -1.57 6.42
C LEU A 10 -1.04 -0.08 6.71
N VAL A 11 -2.16 0.39 7.26
CA VAL A 11 -2.33 1.79 7.69
C VAL A 11 -1.22 2.19 8.67
N SER A 12 -1.00 1.40 9.73
CA SER A 12 0.08 1.69 10.70
C SER A 12 1.48 1.66 10.06
N TYR A 13 1.71 0.74 9.11
CA TYR A 13 2.98 0.69 8.39
C TYR A 13 3.22 1.95 7.56
N LEU A 14 2.24 2.31 6.75
CA LEU A 14 2.27 3.48 5.86
C LEU A 14 2.51 4.78 6.64
N GLU A 15 1.87 4.93 7.79
CA GLU A 15 2.14 6.04 8.72
C GLU A 15 3.60 6.05 9.20
N SER A 16 4.11 4.89 9.66
CA SER A 16 5.49 4.78 10.18
C SER A 16 6.60 5.08 9.16
N VAL A 17 6.31 4.94 7.86
CA VAL A 17 7.27 5.21 6.76
C VAL A 17 7.06 6.57 6.09
N GLY A 18 6.20 7.41 6.67
CA GLY A 18 5.92 8.76 6.18
C GLY A 18 5.16 8.77 4.85
N TYR A 19 4.21 7.85 4.68
CA TYR A 19 3.27 7.82 3.57
C TYR A 19 1.85 7.55 4.09
N PRO A 20 1.30 8.39 4.98
CA PRO A 20 0.02 8.12 5.64
C PRO A 20 -1.13 8.03 4.63
N MET A 21 -2.00 7.02 4.81
CA MET A 21 -3.20 6.81 4.01
C MET A 21 -4.33 6.26 4.88
N THR A 22 -5.58 6.59 4.53
CA THR A 22 -6.77 6.05 5.20
C THR A 22 -7.08 4.64 4.73
N ALA A 23 -7.87 3.92 5.54
CA ALA A 23 -8.34 2.57 5.19
C ALA A 23 -9.19 2.61 3.90
N GLU A 24 -9.99 3.66 3.73
CA GLU A 24 -10.85 3.90 2.58
C GLU A 24 -10.03 4.12 1.30
N GLU A 25 -8.98 4.95 1.35
CA GLU A 25 -8.08 5.20 0.23
C GLU A 25 -7.36 3.93 -0.23
N ILE A 26 -6.82 3.17 0.74
CA ILE A 26 -6.16 1.90 0.44
C ILE A 26 -7.15 0.91 -0.17
N THR A 27 -8.39 0.87 0.33
CA THR A 27 -9.44 0.01 -0.21
C THR A 27 -9.78 0.39 -1.66
N ASP A 28 -9.91 1.67 -1.95
CA ASP A 28 -10.12 2.16 -3.33
C ASP A 28 -8.94 1.78 -4.25
N LEU A 29 -7.70 1.95 -3.80
CA LEU A 29 -6.51 1.52 -4.55
C LEU A 29 -6.49 0.01 -4.78
N MET A 30 -6.93 -0.79 -3.81
CA MET A 30 -7.06 -2.23 -3.96
C MET A 30 -8.11 -2.60 -5.01
N LEU A 31 -9.29 -1.98 -4.97
CA LEU A 31 -10.35 -2.17 -5.97
C LEU A 31 -9.86 -1.81 -7.38
N LYS A 32 -9.09 -0.73 -7.50
CA LYS A 32 -8.47 -0.27 -8.75
C LYS A 32 -7.21 -1.07 -9.14
N ARG A 33 -6.78 -2.04 -8.33
CA ARG A 33 -5.54 -2.82 -8.48
C ARG A 33 -4.29 -1.95 -8.62
N LYS A 34 -4.28 -0.78 -7.97
CA LYS A 34 -3.19 0.20 -8.00
C LYS A 34 -2.17 0.01 -6.89
N ILE A 35 -2.52 -0.67 -5.80
CA ILE A 35 -1.60 -1.00 -4.69
C ILE A 35 -1.29 -2.51 -4.68
N PRO A 36 -0.02 -2.93 -4.49
CA PRO A 36 0.35 -4.33 -4.41
C PRO A 36 -0.33 -5.03 -3.23
N HIS A 37 -1.16 -6.03 -3.51
CA HIS A 37 -1.84 -6.83 -2.49
C HIS A 37 -2.07 -8.24 -3.00
N ARG A 38 -2.20 -9.19 -2.07
CA ARG A 38 -2.59 -10.57 -2.38
C ARG A 38 -3.76 -10.97 -1.51
N LYS A 39 -4.86 -11.39 -2.15
CA LYS A 39 -5.92 -12.13 -1.45
C LYS A 39 -5.43 -13.54 -1.18
N ALA A 40 -5.48 -13.95 0.08
CA ALA A 40 -5.22 -15.31 0.52
C ALA A 40 -6.56 -16.06 0.62
N TYR A 41 -6.75 -16.85 1.69
CA TYR A 41 -8.01 -17.56 1.92
C TYR A 41 -9.07 -16.61 2.50
N GLN A 42 -10.30 -16.71 1.99
CA GLN A 42 -11.44 -15.86 2.39
C GLN A 42 -11.09 -14.36 2.30
N ASP A 43 -11.28 -13.62 3.39
CA ASP A 43 -11.08 -12.17 3.46
C ASP A 43 -9.67 -11.77 3.95
N ILE A 44 -8.74 -12.73 3.99
CA ILE A 44 -7.37 -12.46 4.41
C ILE A 44 -6.62 -11.76 3.27
N ILE A 45 -6.19 -10.54 3.53
CA ILE A 45 -5.33 -9.75 2.63
C ILE A 45 -3.92 -9.72 3.19
N ILE A 46 -2.94 -10.04 2.33
CA ILE A 46 -1.52 -10.02 2.64
C ILE A 46 -0.84 -8.95 1.81
N PHE A 47 0.01 -8.17 2.46
CA PHE A 47 0.88 -7.19 1.81
C PHE A 47 2.35 -7.60 2.02
N ASN A 48 3.11 -7.67 0.92
CA ASN A 48 4.57 -7.80 0.98
C ASN A 48 5.17 -6.40 1.11
N LEU A 49 5.85 -6.14 2.22
CA LEU A 49 6.41 -4.81 2.49
C LEU A 49 7.46 -4.39 1.46
N GLU A 50 8.22 -5.33 0.88
CA GLU A 50 9.19 -4.99 -0.19
C GLU A 50 8.48 -4.42 -1.43
N HIS A 51 7.29 -4.95 -1.75
CA HIS A 51 6.50 -4.46 -2.88
C HIS A 51 5.80 -3.14 -2.52
N ILE A 52 5.38 -2.97 -1.27
CA ILE A 52 4.80 -1.71 -0.78
C ILE A 52 5.87 -0.60 -0.80
N ASP A 53 7.08 -0.88 -0.32
CA ASP A 53 8.20 0.08 -0.30
C ASP A 53 8.54 0.54 -1.73
N TRP A 54 8.62 -0.41 -2.67
CA TRP A 54 8.80 -0.10 -4.09
C TRP A 54 7.65 0.74 -4.63
N TRP A 55 6.41 0.36 -4.34
CA TRP A 55 5.23 1.08 -4.81
C TRP A 55 5.19 2.53 -4.31
N ILE A 56 5.51 2.77 -3.02
CA ILE A 56 5.62 4.12 -2.44
C ILE A 56 6.68 4.94 -3.20
N ALA A 57 7.84 4.35 -3.50
CA ALA A 57 8.89 5.03 -4.25
C ALA A 57 8.42 5.44 -5.65
N GLU A 58 7.65 4.59 -6.34
CA GLU A 58 7.04 4.93 -7.63
C GLU A 58 5.99 6.03 -7.52
N GLN A 59 5.13 6.00 -6.49
CA GLN A 59 4.13 7.06 -6.30
C GLN A 59 4.79 8.43 -6.07
N ARG A 60 5.87 8.47 -5.28
CA ARG A 60 6.62 9.71 -5.03
C ARG A 60 7.24 10.29 -6.31
N LYS A 61 7.73 9.44 -7.21
CA LYS A 61 8.26 9.88 -8.52
C LYS A 61 7.16 10.46 -9.43
N GLN A 62 5.97 9.90 -9.40
CA GLN A 62 4.84 10.41 -10.19
C GLN A 62 4.41 11.78 -9.67
N GLN A 63 4.33 11.95 -8.34
CA GLN A 63 4.00 13.24 -7.72
C GLN A 63 5.03 14.34 -8.03
N SER A 64 6.32 14.01 -8.13
CA SER A 64 7.33 15.01 -8.52
C SER A 64 7.22 15.43 -9.99
N ASN A 65 6.73 14.53 -10.86
CA ASN A 65 6.62 14.80 -12.29
C ASN A 65 5.36 15.61 -12.66
N GLU A 66 4.35 15.69 -11.78
CA GLU A 66 3.14 16.50 -12.02
C GLU A 66 3.38 18.02 -11.82
N TYR A 67 4.57 18.42 -11.35
CA TYR A 67 4.95 19.82 -11.14
C TYR A 67 6.14 20.30 -12.00
N THR A 68 6.52 19.53 -13.05
CA THR A 68 7.57 19.90 -14.02
C THR A 68 6.97 20.02 -15.41
#